data_AF-A0A3D1QV65-F1
#
_entry.id   AF-A0A3D1QV65-F1
#
_cell.length_a   1.000
_cell.length_b   1.000
_cell.length_c   1.000
_cell.angle_alpha   90.00
_cell.angle_beta   90.00
_cell.angle_gamma   90.00
#
_symmetry.space_group_name_H-M   'P 1'
#
loop_
_entity.id
_entity.type
_entity.pdbx_description
1 polymer ?
#
loop_
_entity_poly.entity_id
_entity_poly.type
_entity_poly.pdbx_seq_one_letter_code
_entity_poly.pdbx_strand_id
1 'polypeptide(L)'
;GCLDRPTGGSYLLAGEEVATLSRVRLAEVRNRTLGFVFQSFNLLARTSALENVELPLMYAGVPRKERHRRATAALERVGLGERVHHHPNQLSGGQQRRAAIARA
;
A
#
# COMPACT_ATOMS: atom_id res chain seq x y z
N GLY A 1 -12.70 -5.23 -2.57
CA GLY A 1 -11.72 -5.67 -1.56
C GLY A 1 -11.92 -4.96 -0.24
N CYS A 2 -13.01 -5.27 0.48
CA CYS A 2 -13.30 -4.71 1.81
C CYS A 2 -13.36 -3.17 1.90
N LEU A 3 -13.54 -2.47 0.77
CA LEU A 3 -13.78 -1.01 0.74
C LEU A 3 -15.26 -0.68 0.97
N ASP A 4 -16.14 -1.63 0.68
CA ASP A 4 -17.55 -1.58 0.94
C ASP A 4 -18.01 -2.88 1.62
N ARG A 5 -19.16 -2.86 2.29
CA ARG A 5 -19.77 -4.05 2.88
C ARG A 5 -20.85 -4.58 1.94
N PRO A 6 -20.97 -5.91 1.79
CA PRO A 6 -22.11 -6.45 1.06
C PRO A 6 -23.41 -6.06 1.77
N THR A 7 -24.43 -5.70 1.00
CA THR A 7 -25.78 -5.40 1.52
C THR A 7 -26.49 -6.66 2.05
N GLY A 8 -26.01 -7.85 1.67
CA GLY A 8 -26.38 -9.14 2.22
C GLY A 8 -25.43 -10.24 1.72
N GLY A 9 -25.41 -11.39 2.40
CA GLY A 9 -24.57 -12.54 2.06
C GLY A 9 -23.25 -12.62 2.85
N SER A 10 -22.45 -13.63 2.52
CA SER A 10 -21.15 -13.95 3.14
C SER A 10 -20.00 -13.58 2.21
N TYR A 11 -18.92 -12.99 2.74
CA TYR A 11 -17.70 -12.77 1.99
C TYR A 11 -16.50 -13.30 2.78
N LEU A 12 -15.92 -14.38 2.26
CA LEU A 12 -14.72 -15.01 2.81
C LEU A 12 -13.48 -14.45 2.11
N LEU A 13 -12.57 -13.85 2.87
CA LEU A 13 -11.26 -13.42 2.40
C LEU A 13 -10.18 -14.22 3.14
N ALA A 14 -9.39 -15.01 2.38
CA ALA A 14 -8.38 -15.91 2.96
C ALA A 14 -8.94 -16.85 4.06
N GLY A 15 -10.21 -17.24 3.94
CA GLY A 15 -10.91 -18.11 4.90
C GLY A 15 -11.54 -17.39 6.10
N GLU A 16 -11.37 -16.07 6.25
CA GLU A 16 -12.01 -15.27 7.29
C GLU A 16 -13.28 -14.61 6.73
N GLU A 17 -14.42 -14.75 7.44
CA GLU A 17 -15.65 -14.04 7.07
C GLU A 17 -15.51 -12.56 7.41
N VAL A 18 -15.53 -11.71 6.40
CA VAL A 18 -15.28 -10.27 6.58
C VAL A 18 -16.54 -9.41 6.55
N ALA A 19 -17.70 -9.92 6.10
CA ALA A 19 -18.92 -9.13 6.00
C ALA A 19 -19.43 -8.64 7.37
N THR A 20 -19.14 -9.39 8.43
CA THR A 20 -19.59 -9.12 9.81
C THR A 20 -18.54 -8.40 10.66
N LEU A 21 -17.30 -8.24 10.16
CA LEU A 21 -16.21 -7.64 10.92
C LEU A 21 -16.41 -6.15 11.14
N SER A 22 -15.94 -5.65 12.30
CA SER A 22 -15.93 -4.22 12.62
C SER A 22 -15.05 -3.42 11.64
N ARG A 23 -15.29 -2.12 11.51
CA ARG A 23 -14.48 -1.24 10.62
C ARG A 23 -12.98 -1.29 10.96
N VAL A 24 -12.65 -1.38 12.25
CA VAL A 24 -11.26 -1.49 12.73
C VAL A 24 -10.64 -2.78 12.24
N ARG A 25 -11.33 -3.91 12.45
CA ARG A 25 -10.82 -5.22 12.04
C ARG A 25 -10.73 -5.35 10.52
N LEU A 26 -11.66 -4.77 9.78
CA LEU A 26 -11.59 -4.68 8.32
C LEU A 26 -10.36 -3.89 7.84
N ALA A 27 -9.98 -2.81 8.54
CA ALA A 27 -8.79 -2.03 8.20
C ALA A 27 -7.50 -2.86 8.40
N GLU A 28 -7.43 -3.66 9.46
CA GLU A 28 -6.30 -4.57 9.72
C GLU A 28 -6.20 -5.66 8.63
N VAL A 29 -7.31 -6.32 8.31
CA VAL A 29 -7.37 -7.34 7.24
C VAL A 29 -6.94 -6.73 5.91
N ARG A 30 -7.43 -5.52 5.60
CA ARG A 30 -7.05 -4.81 4.38
C ARG A 30 -5.55 -4.51 4.33
N ASN A 31 -4.98 -4.02 5.43
CA ASN A 31 -3.55 -3.70 5.49
C ASN A 31 -2.65 -4.93 5.32
N ARG A 32 -3.10 -6.11 5.78
CA ARG A 32 -2.32 -7.35 5.72
C ARG A 32 -2.50 -8.15 4.42
N THR A 33 -3.69 -8.09 3.82
CA THR A 33 -4.08 -9.04 2.77
C THR A 33 -4.33 -8.37 1.42
N LEU A 34 -4.51 -7.04 1.36
CA LEU A 34 -4.90 -6.34 0.15
C LEU A 34 -3.94 -5.19 -0.20
N GLY A 35 -3.25 -5.34 -1.33
CA GLY A 35 -2.52 -4.26 -2.01
C GLY A 35 -3.42 -3.55 -3.04
N PHE A 36 -3.46 -2.22 -3.04
CA PHE A 36 -4.24 -1.44 -4.01
C PHE A 36 -3.35 -0.67 -4.98
N VAL A 37 -3.56 -0.92 -6.28
CA VAL A 37 -2.98 -0.13 -7.37
C VAL A 37 -4.12 0.57 -8.11
N PHE A 38 -4.10 1.91 -8.13
CA PHE A 38 -5.14 2.74 -8.74
C PHE A 38 -4.69 3.31 -10.10
N GLN A 39 -5.63 3.62 -10.99
CA GLN A 39 -5.31 4.22 -12.30
C GLN A 39 -4.59 5.57 -12.17
N SER A 40 -4.96 6.40 -11.20
CA SER A 40 -4.31 7.69 -10.90
C SER A 40 -3.15 7.55 -9.89
N PHE A 41 -2.66 6.32 -9.62
CA PHE A 41 -1.57 5.95 -8.70
C PHE A 41 -1.84 6.21 -7.21
N ASN A 42 -2.59 7.27 -6.89
CA ASN A 42 -2.99 7.71 -5.55
C ASN A 42 -1.78 7.85 -4.61
N LEU A 43 -0.67 8.40 -5.10
CA LEU A 43 0.51 8.71 -4.29
C LEU A 43 0.29 10.03 -3.55
N LEU A 44 0.71 10.10 -2.29
CA LEU A 44 0.70 11.33 -1.51
C LEU A 44 1.75 12.29 -2.07
N ALA A 45 1.31 13.42 -2.61
CA ALA A 45 2.15 14.36 -3.35
C ALA A 45 3.27 15.00 -2.51
N ARG A 46 3.06 15.13 -1.20
CA ARG A 46 4.00 15.79 -0.27
C ARG A 46 5.01 14.83 0.38
N THR A 47 5.02 13.57 -0.02
CA THR A 47 5.93 12.57 0.50
C THR A 47 6.73 11.95 -0.65
N SER A 48 7.92 11.47 -0.37
CA SER A 48 8.78 10.76 -1.31
C SER A 48 8.19 9.41 -1.74
N ALA A 49 8.76 8.81 -2.78
CA ALA A 49 8.41 7.45 -3.20
C ALA A 49 8.60 6.46 -2.04
N LEU A 50 9.68 6.59 -1.28
CA LEU A 50 9.97 5.77 -0.11
C LEU A 50 8.90 5.88 0.96
N GLU A 51 8.54 7.11 1.36
CA GLU A 51 7.49 7.34 2.36
C GLU A 51 6.12 6.82 1.88
N ASN A 52 5.82 6.93 0.58
CA ASN A 52 4.60 6.35 0.01
C ASN A 52 4.57 4.82 0.14
N VAL A 53 5.71 4.14 -0.06
CA VAL A 53 5.83 2.68 0.09
C VAL A 53 5.92 2.25 1.56
N GLU A 54 6.45 3.09 2.46
CA GLU A 54 6.50 2.81 3.90
C GLU A 54 5.11 2.90 4.58
N LEU A 55 4.18 3.68 4.02
CA LEU A 55 2.90 4.00 4.65
C LEU A 55 2.08 2.75 5.07
N PRO A 56 1.90 1.70 4.25
CA PRO A 56 1.21 0.49 4.68
C PRO A 56 1.94 -0.23 5.82
N LEU A 57 3.27 -0.27 5.80
CA LEU A 57 4.09 -0.89 6.85
C LEU A 57 4.01 -0.13 8.18
N MET A 58 3.85 1.20 8.11
CA MET A 58 3.60 2.03 9.28
C MET A 58 2.28 1.66 9.96
N TYR A 59 1.20 1.50 9.18
CA TYR A 59 -0.08 1.03 9.70
C TYR A 59 -0.05 -0.42 10.19
N ALA A 60 0.84 -1.25 9.63
CA ALA A 60 1.10 -2.60 10.12
C ALA A 60 1.92 -2.65 11.42
N GLY A 61 2.34 -1.49 11.95
CA GLY A 61 3.15 -1.41 13.17
C GLY A 61 4.62 -1.82 12.98
N VAL A 62 5.14 -1.84 11.76
CA VAL A 62 6.54 -2.25 11.49
C VAL A 62 7.52 -1.17 11.97
N PRO A 63 8.56 -1.54 12.75
CA PRO A 63 9.56 -0.59 13.26
C PRO A 63 10.26 0.20 12.14
N ARG A 64 10.67 1.44 12.44
CA ARG A 64 11.20 2.40 11.44
C ARG A 64 12.33 1.84 10.59
N LYS A 65 13.33 1.25 11.23
CA LYS A 65 14.49 0.66 10.54
C LYS A 65 14.07 -0.44 9.56
N GLU A 66 13.11 -1.27 9.97
CA GLU A 66 12.66 -2.40 9.19
C GLU A 66 11.77 -1.99 8.01
N ARG A 67 10.82 -1.06 8.23
CA ARG A 67 9.97 -0.57 7.13
C ARG A 67 10.79 0.16 6.07
N HIS A 68 11.79 0.93 6.49
CA HIS A 68 12.70 1.62 5.58
C HIS A 68 13.44 0.64 4.68
N ARG A 69 14.04 -0.40 5.29
CA ARG A 69 14.73 -1.46 4.56
C ARG A 69 13.81 -2.16 3.55
N ARG A 70 12.59 -2.54 3.96
CA ARG A 70 11.62 -3.23 3.10
C ARG A 70 11.12 -2.34 1.96
N ALA A 71 10.83 -1.08 2.24
CA ALA A 71 10.34 -0.12 1.26
C ALA A 71 11.40 0.21 0.21
N THR A 72 12.66 0.42 0.63
CA THR A 72 13.79 0.59 -0.30
C THR A 72 13.96 -0.63 -1.19
N ALA A 73 13.99 -1.85 -0.63
CA ALA A 73 14.08 -3.07 -1.42
C ALA A 73 12.90 -3.27 -2.39
N ALA A 74 11.68 -2.87 -2.00
CA ALA A 74 10.52 -2.90 -2.89
C ALA A 74 10.68 -1.91 -4.07
N LEU A 75 11.17 -0.70 -3.81
CA LEU A 75 11.46 0.29 -4.84
C LEU A 75 12.59 -0.13 -5.78
N GLU A 76 13.64 -0.77 -5.27
CA GLU A 76 14.72 -1.34 -6.07
C GLU A 76 14.22 -2.43 -7.03
N ARG A 77 13.37 -3.36 -6.54
CA ARG A 77 12.79 -4.43 -7.37
C ARG A 77 11.96 -3.90 -8.54
N VAL A 78 11.33 -2.74 -8.37
CA VAL A 78 10.59 -2.08 -9.46
C VAL A 78 11.46 -1.08 -10.23
N GLY A 79 12.77 -1.05 -10.03
CA GLY A 79 13.72 -0.20 -10.75
C GLY A 79 13.62 1.29 -10.43
N LEU A 80 13.39 1.62 -9.14
CA LEU A 80 13.31 2.97 -8.59
C LEU A 80 14.30 3.22 -7.44
N GLY A 81 15.36 2.41 -7.29
CA GLY A 81 16.37 2.57 -6.23
C GLY A 81 16.98 3.97 -6.18
N GLU A 82 17.39 4.52 -7.33
CA GLU A 82 17.94 5.89 -7.45
C GLU A 82 16.88 7.01 -7.25
N ARG A 83 15.61 6.63 -7.13
CA ARG A 83 14.47 7.55 -7.06
C ARG A 83 13.72 7.47 -5.73
N VAL A 84 14.26 6.78 -4.73
CA VAL A 84 13.60 6.58 -3.42
C VAL A 84 13.20 7.89 -2.74
N HIS A 85 14.01 8.95 -2.86
CA HIS A 85 13.75 10.25 -2.25
C HIS A 85 12.95 11.22 -3.13
N HIS A 86 12.60 10.83 -4.36
CA HIS A 86 11.86 11.72 -5.26
C HIS A 86 10.38 11.77 -4.87
N HIS A 87 9.81 12.97 -4.92
CA HIS A 87 8.38 13.18 -4.78
C HIS A 87 7.63 12.79 -6.06
N PRO A 88 6.32 12.46 -5.99
CA PRO A 88 5.53 12.04 -7.15
C PRO A 88 5.61 12.99 -8.35
N ASN A 89 5.67 14.31 -8.13
CA ASN A 89 5.80 15.31 -9.19
C ASN A 89 7.17 15.29 -9.90
N GLN A 90 8.18 14.62 -9.35
CA GLN A 90 9.50 14.43 -9.95
C GLN A 90 9.63 13.06 -10.64
N LEU A 91 8.58 12.25 -10.61
CA LEU A 91 8.51 10.93 -11.23
C LEU A 91 7.66 11.00 -12.50
N SER A 92 8.12 10.35 -13.57
CA SER A 92 7.30 10.13 -14.76
C SER A 92 6.07 9.28 -14.42
N GLY A 93 5.02 9.33 -15.25
CA GLY A 93 3.81 8.54 -15.01
C GLY A 93 4.08 7.03 -14.87
N GLY A 94 5.01 6.49 -15.66
CA GLY A 94 5.46 5.10 -15.54
C GLY A 94 6.20 4.81 -14.23
N GLN A 95 7.01 5.77 -13.75
CA GLN A 95 7.68 5.67 -12.45
C GLN A 95 6.66 5.76 -11.29
N GLN A 96 5.67 6.65 -11.37
CA GLN A 96 4.59 6.73 -10.38
C GLN A 96 3.78 5.43 -10.32
N ARG A 97 3.50 4.81 -11.48
CA ARG A 97 2.86 3.49 -11.53
C ARG A 97 3.69 2.43 -10.81
N ARG A 98 4.99 2.36 -11.09
CA ARG A 98 5.90 1.41 -10.42
C ARG A 98 6.01 1.65 -8.92
N ALA A 99 6.02 2.91 -8.47
CA ALA A 99 5.98 3.25 -7.05
C ALA A 99 4.66 2.80 -6.39
N ALA A 100 3.52 2.98 -7.07
CA ALA A 100 2.22 2.48 -6.59
C ALA A 100 2.17 0.95 -6.51
N ILE A 101 2.83 0.25 -7.44
CA ILE A 101 3.00 -1.22 -7.40
C ILE A 101 3.89 -1.62 -6.23
N ALA A 102 5.00 -0.92 -5.98
CA ALA A 102 5.88 -1.23 -4.85
C ALA A 102 5.21 -1.02 -3.48
N ARG A 103 4.22 -0.13 -3.40
CA ARG A 103 3.40 0.10 -2.19
C ARG A 103 2.36 -1.00 -1.95
N ALA A 104 1.84 -1.60 -3.01
CA ALA A 104 0.77 -2.60 -2.94
C ALA A 104 1.32 -3.95 -2.45
#